data_AF-A0A5C8IE44-F1
#
_entry.id   AF-A0A5C8IE44-F1
#
_cell.length_a   1.000
_cell.length_b   1.000
_cell.length_c   1.000
_cell.angle_alpha   90.00
_cell.angle_beta   90.00
_cell.angle_gamma   90.00
#
_symmetry.space_group_name_H-M   'P 1'
#
loop_
_entity.id
_entity.type
_entity.pdbx_description
1 polymer ?
#
loop_
_entity_poly.entity_id
_entity_poly.type
_entity_poly.pdbx_seq_one_letter_code
_entity_poly.pdbx_strand_id
1 'polypeptide(L)'
;MNASSRITFTVALVAILGLGAAPARALAPAVEVSSTRAQLASPVPGHAREWAFTVTNTSGSAARVAFEVSDATGALLAGPHPAEVTFTIDGVPIVRGGHDIADSGSTSLGILAPGETVRVTGRLALPLEADDRYRDATASVEWRVSAQTADPAGTASSDGLAASGVALGAAAVGVPLVAAGLLLWFLAARRRRDGETEERA
;
A
#
# COMPACT_ATOMS: atom_id res chain seq x y z
N MET A 1 -56.12 -59.40 12.58
CA MET A 1 -56.44 -57.96 12.54
C MET A 1 -55.14 -57.20 12.63
N ASN A 2 -54.90 -56.38 11.60
CA ASN A 2 -53.61 -55.82 11.22
C ASN A 2 -53.29 -54.59 12.07
N ALA A 3 -52.05 -54.48 12.57
CA ALA A 3 -51.54 -53.26 13.16
C ALA A 3 -50.26 -52.83 12.43
N SER A 4 -50.43 -51.74 11.68
CA SER A 4 -49.56 -51.12 10.69
C SER A 4 -48.17 -50.74 11.20
N SER A 5 -47.14 -51.13 10.44
CA SER A 5 -45.76 -50.65 10.57
C SER A 5 -45.65 -49.24 9.97
N ARG A 6 -45.28 -48.24 10.79
CA ARG A 6 -45.02 -46.86 10.35
C ARG A 6 -43.53 -46.68 10.16
N ILE A 7 -43.09 -46.71 8.90
CA ILE A 7 -41.72 -46.38 8.50
C ILE A 7 -41.63 -44.85 8.43
N THR A 8 -41.02 -44.25 9.44
CA THR A 8 -40.71 -42.82 9.48
C THR A 8 -39.45 -42.57 8.64
N PHE A 9 -39.62 -41.98 7.46
CA PHE A 9 -38.52 -41.50 6.63
C PHE A 9 -38.07 -40.12 7.13
N THR A 10 -36.96 -40.08 7.87
CA THR A 10 -36.32 -38.82 8.29
C THR A 10 -35.45 -38.31 7.14
N VAL A 11 -35.95 -37.33 6.40
CA VAL A 11 -35.20 -36.61 5.37
C VAL A 11 -34.18 -35.70 6.06
N ALA A 12 -32.92 -36.13 6.11
CA ALA A 12 -31.82 -35.32 6.60
C ALA A 12 -31.47 -34.22 5.57
N LEU A 13 -31.89 -33.00 5.85
CA LEU A 13 -31.55 -31.80 5.09
C LEU A 13 -30.08 -31.44 5.34
N VAL A 14 -29.19 -31.84 4.43
CA VAL A 14 -27.78 -31.40 4.41
C VAL A 14 -27.73 -29.98 3.85
N ALA A 15 -27.88 -28.99 4.73
CA ALA A 15 -27.60 -27.59 4.42
C ALA A 15 -26.08 -27.40 4.29
N ILE A 16 -25.57 -27.50 3.06
CA ILE A 16 -24.19 -27.17 2.74
C ILE A 16 -24.02 -25.67 2.99
N LEU A 17 -23.37 -25.35 4.10
CA LEU A 17 -22.87 -24.03 4.46
C LEU A 17 -21.89 -23.56 3.39
N GLY A 18 -22.43 -22.91 2.36
CA GLY A 18 -21.65 -22.11 1.42
C GLY A 18 -21.13 -20.86 2.13
N LEU A 19 -20.12 -21.01 3.00
CA LEU A 19 -19.26 -19.90 3.38
C LEU A 19 -18.43 -19.54 2.15
N GLY A 20 -19.00 -18.71 1.29
CA GLY A 20 -18.21 -17.93 0.34
C GLY A 20 -17.25 -17.10 1.18
N ALA A 21 -15.97 -17.46 1.17
CA ALA A 21 -14.92 -16.61 1.70
C ALA A 21 -15.04 -15.28 0.97
N ALA A 22 -15.54 -14.24 1.66
CA ALA A 22 -15.52 -12.90 1.13
C ALA A 22 -14.06 -12.61 0.73
N PRO A 23 -13.79 -12.10 -0.48
CA PRO A 23 -12.43 -11.79 -0.87
C PRO A 23 -11.88 -10.83 0.17
N ALA A 24 -10.88 -11.29 0.93
CA ALA A 24 -10.16 -10.44 1.85
C ALA A 24 -9.54 -9.35 1.00
N ARG A 25 -10.16 -8.16 1.01
CA ARG A 25 -9.56 -6.97 0.41
C ARG A 25 -8.30 -6.74 1.20
N ALA A 26 -7.14 -6.99 0.58
CA ALA A 26 -5.86 -6.61 1.14
C ALA A 26 -5.96 -5.13 1.52
N LEU A 27 -5.89 -4.85 2.83
CA LEU A 27 -5.85 -3.47 3.31
C LEU A 27 -4.60 -2.85 2.71
N ALA A 28 -4.74 -1.74 2.00
CA ALA A 28 -3.58 -1.02 1.50
C ALA A 28 -2.66 -0.70 2.71
N PRO A 29 -1.33 -0.84 2.56
CA PRO A 29 -0.39 -0.47 3.60
C PRO A 29 -0.63 0.99 3.98
N ALA A 30 -0.98 1.21 5.24
CA ALA A 30 -1.28 2.51 5.80
C ALA A 30 -0.09 3.00 6.62
N VAL A 31 0.37 4.19 6.29
CA VAL A 31 1.39 4.91 7.07
C VAL A 31 0.80 6.27 7.42
N GLU A 32 0.96 6.64 8.69
CA GLU A 32 0.59 7.95 9.20
C GLU A 32 1.84 8.82 9.31
N VAL A 33 1.72 10.09 8.92
CA VAL A 33 2.80 11.07 8.98
C VAL A 33 2.34 12.25 9.82
N SER A 34 3.09 12.63 10.86
CA SER A 34 2.67 13.67 11.79
C SER A 34 2.63 15.08 11.18
N SER A 35 3.38 15.30 10.10
CA SER A 35 3.33 16.51 9.27
C SER A 35 3.87 16.20 7.87
N THR A 36 3.35 16.87 6.85
CA THR A 36 3.81 16.77 5.44
C THR A 36 4.40 18.07 4.91
N ARG A 37 4.48 19.11 5.76
CA ARG A 37 5.00 20.43 5.42
C ARG A 37 5.74 21.06 6.60
N ALA A 38 6.81 21.80 6.31
CA ALA A 38 7.46 22.70 7.27
C ALA A 38 7.56 24.11 6.71
N GLN A 39 7.13 25.09 7.50
CA GLN A 39 7.43 26.51 7.28
C GLN A 39 8.74 26.83 7.97
N LEU A 40 9.72 27.29 7.20
CA LEU A 40 11.08 27.52 7.65
C LEU A 40 11.34 29.02 7.73
N ALA A 41 11.78 29.47 8.90
CA ALA A 41 12.27 30.82 9.11
C ALA A 41 13.79 30.82 9.05
N SER A 42 14.35 31.94 8.59
CA SER A 42 15.79 32.12 8.49
C SER A 42 16.52 31.85 9.82
N PRO A 43 17.54 30.99 9.85
CA PRO A 43 18.52 31.00 10.92
C PRO A 43 19.47 32.20 10.74
N VAL A 44 20.21 32.53 11.80
CA VAL A 44 21.34 33.47 11.69
C VAL A 44 22.37 32.88 10.71
N PRO A 45 23.02 33.69 9.84
CA PRO A 45 24.11 33.21 8.99
C PRO A 45 25.15 32.41 9.77
N GLY A 46 25.56 31.25 9.25
CA GLY A 46 26.45 30.29 9.91
C GLY A 46 25.78 29.39 10.95
N HIS A 47 24.47 29.51 11.17
CA HIS A 47 23.70 28.66 12.06
C HIS A 47 22.69 27.79 11.31
N ALA A 48 22.11 26.83 12.04
CA ALA A 48 21.05 25.98 11.56
C ALA A 48 19.85 25.95 12.50
N ARG A 49 18.69 25.64 11.93
CA ARG A 49 17.46 25.30 12.66
C ARG A 49 17.05 23.88 12.32
N GLU A 50 16.48 23.19 13.30
CA GLU A 50 16.04 21.81 13.15
C GLU A 50 14.55 21.70 13.45
N TRP A 51 13.91 20.75 12.79
CA TRP A 51 12.54 20.32 13.05
C TRP A 51 12.47 18.81 12.90
N ALA A 52 11.41 18.19 13.40
CA ALA A 52 11.21 16.75 13.26
C ALA A 52 9.75 16.42 12.99
N PHE A 53 9.55 15.29 12.33
CA PHE A 53 8.25 14.66 12.17
C PHE A 53 8.41 13.14 12.31
N THR A 54 7.31 12.44 12.49
CA THR A 54 7.31 10.99 12.65
C THR A 54 6.54 10.33 11.51
N VAL A 55 6.97 9.13 11.17
CA VAL A 55 6.35 8.24 10.20
C VAL A 55 6.03 6.93 10.92
N THR A 56 4.75 6.60 11.03
CA THR A 56 4.28 5.43 11.78
C THR A 56 3.56 4.46 10.86
N ASN A 57 3.97 3.20 10.85
CA ASN A 57 3.22 2.16 10.16
C ASN A 57 1.98 1.79 10.99
N THR A 58 0.81 2.22 10.54
CA THR A 58 -0.47 1.94 11.21
C THR A 58 -1.17 0.70 10.64
N SER A 59 -0.57 0.04 9.65
CA SER A 59 -1.09 -1.21 9.10
C SER A 59 -0.81 -2.40 10.02
N GLY A 60 -1.58 -3.49 9.82
CA GLY A 60 -1.38 -4.75 10.53
C GLY A 60 -0.22 -5.61 10.00
N SER A 61 0.56 -5.11 9.04
CA SER A 61 1.65 -5.84 8.38
C SER A 61 2.91 -4.98 8.22
N ALA A 62 4.07 -5.60 7.97
CA ALA A 62 5.27 -4.83 7.65
C ALA A 62 5.11 -4.05 6.33
N ALA A 63 5.60 -2.81 6.29
CA ALA A 63 5.52 -1.94 5.13
C ALA A 63 6.91 -1.42 4.74
N ARG A 64 7.25 -1.51 3.45
CA ARG A 64 8.39 -0.81 2.86
C ARG A 64 8.00 0.64 2.64
N VAL A 65 8.75 1.56 3.24
CA VAL A 65 8.43 2.98 3.24
C VAL A 65 9.47 3.76 2.44
N ALA A 66 9.02 4.77 1.70
CA ALA A 66 9.86 5.68 0.96
C ALA A 66 9.44 7.14 1.20
N PHE A 67 10.42 8.03 1.24
CA PHE A 67 10.31 9.46 1.47
C PHE A 67 10.73 10.22 0.22
N GLU A 68 10.00 11.29 -0.10
CA GLU A 68 10.30 12.15 -1.24
C GLU A 68 9.96 13.59 -0.85
N VAL A 69 10.86 14.52 -1.16
CA VAL A 69 10.57 15.95 -1.07
C VAL A 69 9.81 16.32 -2.34
N SER A 70 8.54 16.71 -2.20
CA SER A 70 7.67 16.95 -3.36
C SER A 70 7.70 18.39 -3.83
N ASP A 71 8.01 19.33 -2.94
CA ASP A 71 8.16 20.75 -3.29
C ASP A 71 9.07 21.46 -2.28
N ALA A 72 9.79 22.46 -2.75
CA ALA A 72 10.65 23.30 -1.92
C ALA A 72 10.74 24.70 -2.52
N THR A 73 10.15 25.68 -1.85
CA THR A 73 10.03 27.04 -2.37
C THR A 73 10.33 28.09 -1.31
N GLY A 74 10.64 29.31 -1.76
CA GLY A 74 10.83 30.48 -0.91
C GLY A 74 12.21 31.10 -1.03
N ALA A 75 12.32 32.32 -0.48
CA ALA A 75 13.50 33.16 -0.65
C ALA A 75 14.76 32.60 0.03
N LEU A 76 14.62 31.77 1.08
CA LEU A 76 15.77 31.14 1.73
C LEU A 76 16.50 30.15 0.82
N LEU A 77 15.80 29.48 -0.08
CA LEU A 77 16.38 28.44 -0.94
C LEU A 77 16.94 29.00 -2.25
N ALA A 78 16.76 30.31 -2.49
CA ALA A 78 17.16 31.01 -3.70
C ALA A 78 18.28 32.02 -3.43
N GLY A 79 18.82 32.61 -4.50
CA GLY A 79 19.81 33.67 -4.44
C GLY A 79 21.27 33.18 -4.46
N PRO A 80 22.24 34.06 -4.16
CA PRO A 80 23.67 33.76 -4.31
C PRO A 80 24.21 32.82 -3.23
N HIS A 81 23.60 32.79 -2.05
CA HIS A 81 24.00 31.96 -0.90
C HIS A 81 22.76 31.28 -0.31
N PRO A 82 22.13 30.35 -1.05
CA PRO A 82 20.90 29.72 -0.61
C PRO A 82 21.15 28.87 0.64
N ALA A 83 20.15 28.79 1.49
CA ALA A 83 20.13 27.87 2.61
C ALA A 83 20.08 26.42 2.11
N GLU A 84 20.68 25.54 2.88
CA GLU A 84 20.76 24.12 2.61
C GLU A 84 19.80 23.36 3.53
N VAL A 85 18.98 22.49 2.95
CA VAL A 85 18.05 21.61 3.66
C VAL A 85 18.62 20.20 3.67
N THR A 86 18.66 19.58 4.84
CA THR A 86 19.05 18.16 5.02
C THR A 86 17.99 17.44 5.82
N PHE A 87 17.56 16.26 5.37
CA PHE A 87 16.74 15.33 6.13
C PHE A 87 17.60 14.16 6.61
N THR A 88 17.41 13.74 7.86
CA THR A 88 18.17 12.67 8.51
C THR A 88 17.26 11.70 9.24
N ILE A 89 17.70 10.44 9.32
CA ILE A 89 17.11 9.39 10.16
C ILE A 89 18.25 8.81 11.00
N ASP A 90 18.07 8.79 12.33
CA ASP A 90 19.08 8.32 13.28
C ASP A 90 20.46 8.98 13.08
N GLY A 91 20.45 10.25 12.65
CA GLY A 91 21.65 11.05 12.35
C GLY A 91 22.28 10.78 10.98
N VAL A 92 21.76 9.83 10.20
CA VAL A 92 22.22 9.53 8.84
C VAL A 92 21.45 10.39 7.83
N PRO A 93 22.13 11.17 6.96
CA PRO A 93 21.46 11.97 5.95
C PRO A 93 20.83 11.10 4.86
N ILE A 94 19.57 11.35 4.56
CA ILE A 94 18.80 10.66 3.50
C ILE A 94 18.58 11.53 2.27
N VAL A 95 18.40 12.84 2.46
CA VAL A 95 18.19 13.83 1.39
C VAL A 95 18.90 15.12 1.78
N ARG A 96 19.57 15.76 0.83
CA ARG A 96 20.30 17.03 1.01
C ARG A 96 20.20 17.86 -0.26
N GLY A 97 19.88 19.16 -0.14
CA GLY A 97 19.77 20.05 -1.30
C GLY A 97 19.36 21.48 -0.93
N GLY A 98 19.19 22.32 -1.95
CA GLY A 98 18.71 23.70 -1.82
C GLY A 98 17.33 23.87 -2.44
N HIS A 99 17.21 24.74 -3.46
CA HIS A 99 15.99 24.89 -4.27
C HIS A 99 15.66 23.65 -5.13
N ASP A 100 16.67 22.83 -5.43
CA ASP A 100 16.61 21.63 -6.26
C ASP A 100 16.33 20.36 -5.43
N ILE A 101 16.11 20.49 -4.12
CA ILE A 101 15.91 19.33 -3.25
C ILE A 101 14.68 18.49 -3.63
N ALA A 102 13.69 19.08 -4.30
CA ALA A 102 12.54 18.34 -4.82
C ALA A 102 12.90 17.38 -5.97
N ASP A 103 14.04 17.60 -6.65
CA ASP A 103 14.54 16.76 -7.73
C ASP A 103 15.38 15.57 -7.22
N SER A 104 15.54 15.41 -5.90
CA SER A 104 16.35 14.33 -5.31
C SER A 104 15.77 12.93 -5.52
N GLY A 105 14.49 12.84 -5.93
CA GLY A 105 13.77 11.59 -6.07
C GLY A 105 13.40 10.93 -4.73
N SER A 106 12.92 9.70 -4.82
CA SER A 106 12.44 8.94 -3.66
C SER A 106 13.57 8.15 -2.98
N THR A 107 13.66 8.27 -1.65
CA THR A 107 14.64 7.57 -0.81
C THR A 107 13.94 6.59 0.12
N SER A 108 14.44 5.36 0.23
CA SER A 108 13.85 4.37 1.13
C SER A 108 14.12 4.70 2.59
N LEU A 109 13.08 4.62 3.43
CA LEU A 109 13.20 4.68 4.89
C LEU A 109 13.36 3.29 5.52
N GLY A 110 13.45 2.23 4.72
CA GLY A 110 13.49 0.85 5.17
C GLY A 110 12.11 0.19 5.26
N ILE A 111 12.04 -0.88 6.04
CA ILE A 111 10.82 -1.64 6.32
C ILE A 111 10.41 -1.35 7.75
N LEU A 112 9.17 -0.91 7.95
CA LEU A 112 8.58 -0.67 9.25
C LEU A 112 7.65 -1.83 9.64
N ALA A 113 7.84 -2.41 10.81
CA ALA A 113 6.93 -3.38 11.41
C ALA A 113 5.58 -2.73 11.79
N PRO A 114 4.52 -3.52 12.04
CA PRO A 114 3.24 -2.99 12.53
C PRO A 114 3.42 -2.15 13.81
N GLY A 115 2.94 -0.91 13.80
CA GLY A 115 3.08 0.04 14.90
C GLY A 115 4.47 0.68 15.05
N GLU A 116 5.45 0.30 14.23
CA GLU A 116 6.79 0.89 14.28
C GLU A 116 6.74 2.36 13.82
N THR A 117 7.54 3.19 14.49
CA THR A 117 7.64 4.62 14.23
C THR A 117 9.09 5.00 13.99
N VAL A 118 9.34 5.69 12.88
CA VAL A 118 10.63 6.32 12.57
C VAL A 118 10.51 7.83 12.75
N ARG A 119 11.55 8.43 13.32
CA ARG A 119 11.68 9.89 13.44
C ARG A 119 12.58 10.41 12.33
N VAL A 120 12.08 11.38 11.57
CA VAL A 120 12.84 12.09 10.55
C VAL A 120 13.13 13.50 11.07
N THR A 121 14.39 13.91 11.03
CA THR A 121 14.84 15.24 11.45
C THR A 121 15.25 16.04 10.22
N GLY A 122 14.58 17.16 9.99
CA GLY A 122 14.95 18.15 9.00
C GLY A 122 15.85 19.22 9.62
N ARG A 123 16.81 19.71 8.83
CA ARG A 123 17.76 20.75 9.22
C ARG A 123 17.88 21.75 8.09
N LEU A 124 17.74 23.04 8.41
CA LEU A 124 17.97 24.16 7.52
C LEU A 124 19.21 24.90 8.00
N ALA A 125 20.27 24.93 7.20
CA ALA A 125 21.50 25.64 7.49
C ALA A 125 21.68 26.81 6.54
N LEU A 126 21.96 28.01 7.07
CA LEU A 126 22.27 29.18 6.24
C LEU A 126 23.79 29.40 6.22
N PRO A 127 24.42 29.53 5.04
CA PRO A 127 25.85 29.80 4.93
C PRO A 127 26.27 31.05 5.70
N LEU A 128 27.54 31.13 6.09
CA LEU A 128 28.08 32.30 6.80
C LEU A 128 28.14 33.53 5.89
N GLU A 129 28.28 33.32 4.58
CA GLU A 129 28.35 34.33 3.53
C GLU A 129 26.98 34.94 3.18
N ALA A 130 25.90 34.40 3.75
CA ALA A 130 24.56 34.92 3.53
C ALA A 130 24.44 36.35 4.10
N ASP A 131 23.94 37.27 3.29
CA ASP A 131 23.77 38.67 3.68
C ASP A 131 22.39 38.95 4.30
N ASP A 132 22.15 40.23 4.63
CA ASP A 132 20.93 40.69 5.29
C ASP A 132 19.63 40.43 4.50
N ARG A 133 19.69 40.09 3.20
CA ARG A 133 18.50 39.74 2.41
C ARG A 133 17.76 38.53 2.97
N TYR A 134 18.46 37.66 3.69
CA TYR A 134 17.89 36.45 4.27
C TYR A 134 17.30 36.68 5.66
N ARG A 135 17.45 37.86 6.29
CA ARG A 135 17.04 38.08 7.69
C ARG A 135 15.58 37.75 7.97
N ASP A 136 14.69 38.17 7.07
CA ASP A 136 13.24 37.95 7.16
C ASP A 136 12.74 36.97 6.09
N ALA A 137 13.66 36.30 5.39
CA ALA A 137 13.31 35.33 4.37
C ALA A 137 12.72 34.07 4.99
N THR A 138 11.79 33.47 4.27
CA THR A 138 11.14 32.21 4.62
C THR A 138 11.25 31.20 3.48
N ALA A 139 11.03 29.94 3.82
CA ALA A 139 10.85 28.86 2.86
C ALA A 139 9.77 27.89 3.33
N SER A 140 9.20 27.16 2.39
CA SER A 140 8.30 26.04 2.65
C SER A 140 8.89 24.80 2.00
N VAL A 141 8.91 23.69 2.74
CA VAL A 141 9.29 22.39 2.22
C VAL A 141 8.13 21.43 2.44
N GLU A 142 7.75 20.72 1.40
CA GLU A 142 6.70 19.70 1.40
C GLU A 142 7.28 18.34 1.06
N TRP A 143 6.76 17.31 1.70
CA TRP A 143 7.19 15.95 1.44
C TRP A 143 6.02 14.99 1.41
N ARG A 144 6.27 13.86 0.76
CA ARG A 144 5.34 12.73 0.67
C ARG A 144 6.04 11.49 1.18
N VAL A 145 5.24 10.64 1.80
CA VAL A 145 5.67 9.32 2.23
C VAL A 145 4.78 8.30 1.52
N SER A 146 5.39 7.34 0.86
CA SER A 146 4.70 6.22 0.23
C SER A 146 5.02 4.93 0.95
N ALA A 147 4.05 4.01 0.95
CA ALA A 147 4.17 2.72 1.60
C ALA A 147 3.72 1.61 0.66
N GLN A 148 4.45 0.50 0.68
CA GLN A 148 4.11 -0.72 -0.05
C GLN A 148 4.19 -1.90 0.92
N THR A 149 3.33 -2.89 0.76
CA THR A 149 3.39 -4.09 1.59
C THR A 149 4.74 -4.75 1.36
N ALA A 150 5.48 -5.02 2.43
CA ALA A 150 6.73 -5.75 2.31
C ALA A 150 6.39 -7.21 1.98
N ASP A 151 6.76 -7.69 0.78
CA ASP A 151 6.63 -9.10 0.43
C ASP A 151 7.56 -9.92 1.35
N PRO A 152 7.03 -10.84 2.17
CA PRO A 152 7.86 -11.69 3.03
C PRO A 152 8.82 -12.59 2.24
N ALA A 153 8.61 -12.81 0.94
CA ALA A 153 9.46 -13.64 0.11
C ALA A 153 10.73 -12.96 -0.42
N GLY A 154 10.93 -11.65 -0.18
CA GLY A 154 12.26 -11.03 -0.26
C GLY A 154 12.96 -11.02 -1.63
N THR A 155 12.25 -11.12 -2.76
CA THR A 155 12.86 -10.76 -4.05
C THR A 155 12.85 -9.24 -4.21
N ALA A 156 13.98 -8.61 -3.88
CA ALA A 156 14.25 -7.24 -4.26
C ALA A 156 14.30 -7.15 -5.79
N SER A 157 13.18 -6.79 -6.42
CA SER A 157 13.12 -6.49 -7.85
C SER A 157 13.75 -5.13 -8.11
N SER A 158 15.08 -5.07 -8.12
CA SER A 158 15.85 -4.01 -8.76
C SER A 158 16.21 -4.47 -10.16
N ASP A 159 15.25 -4.49 -11.08
CA ASP A 159 15.56 -4.36 -12.50
C ASP A 159 14.32 -4.07 -13.33
N GLY A 160 14.48 -3.10 -14.21
CA GLY A 160 13.41 -2.47 -14.98
C GLY A 160 12.71 -3.38 -15.98
N LEU A 161 11.49 -2.97 -16.35
CA LEU A 161 11.05 -2.81 -17.74
C LEU A 161 11.67 -3.76 -18.79
N ALA A 162 11.57 -5.09 -18.61
CA ALA A 162 11.83 -6.06 -19.67
C ALA A 162 11.24 -7.44 -19.35
N ALA A 163 9.94 -7.53 -19.05
CA ALA A 163 9.27 -8.84 -18.98
C ALA A 163 7.76 -8.78 -19.25
N SER A 164 7.32 -7.96 -20.20
CA SER A 164 6.08 -8.25 -20.95
C SER A 164 6.37 -9.36 -21.96
N GLY A 165 6.71 -10.55 -21.45
CA GLY A 165 7.04 -11.74 -22.21
C GLY A 165 6.27 -12.94 -21.67
N VAL A 166 5.02 -13.08 -22.10
CA VAL A 166 4.29 -14.34 -22.25
C VAL A 166 4.47 -15.36 -21.11
N ALA A 167 3.72 -15.19 -20.02
CA ALA A 167 3.39 -16.30 -19.13
C ALA A 167 2.02 -16.88 -19.55
N LEU A 168 2.00 -17.52 -20.72
CA LEU A 168 1.00 -18.53 -21.02
C LEU A 168 1.30 -19.74 -20.13
N GLY A 169 0.57 -19.92 -19.03
CA GLY A 169 0.63 -21.18 -18.30
C GLY A 169 0.24 -21.10 -16.83
N ALA A 170 -1.06 -21.12 -16.56
CA ALA A 170 -1.65 -21.83 -15.41
C ALA A 170 -3.19 -21.79 -15.47
N ALA A 171 -3.77 -22.15 -16.61
CA ALA A 171 -5.16 -22.59 -16.66
C ALA A 171 -5.20 -24.07 -16.24
N ALA A 172 -5.24 -24.35 -14.94
CA ALA A 172 -5.34 -25.75 -14.49
C ALA A 172 -5.90 -25.98 -13.08
N VAL A 173 -6.79 -25.15 -12.54
CA VAL A 173 -7.67 -25.59 -11.43
C VAL A 173 -9.02 -24.91 -11.56
N GLY A 174 -9.94 -25.50 -12.33
CA GLY A 174 -11.28 -24.95 -12.48
C GLY A 174 -12.25 -25.76 -13.34
N VAL A 175 -12.00 -27.06 -13.56
CA VAL A 175 -12.82 -27.89 -14.46
C VAL A 175 -13.76 -28.92 -13.79
N PRO A 176 -13.73 -29.25 -12.48
CA PRO A 176 -14.71 -30.23 -11.97
C PRO A 176 -16.13 -29.67 -11.74
N LEU A 177 -16.33 -28.35 -11.60
CA LEU A 177 -17.65 -27.80 -11.23
C LEU A 177 -18.62 -27.62 -12.41
N VAL A 178 -18.13 -27.37 -13.62
CA VAL A 178 -19.00 -27.21 -14.81
C VAL A 178 -19.54 -28.57 -15.29
N ALA A 179 -18.77 -29.65 -15.14
CA ALA A 179 -19.21 -31.00 -15.51
C ALA A 179 -20.33 -31.54 -14.59
N ALA A 180 -20.27 -31.25 -13.28
CA ALA A 180 -21.32 -31.64 -12.33
C ALA A 180 -22.65 -30.92 -12.59
N GLY A 181 -22.59 -29.63 -12.96
CA GLY A 181 -23.79 -28.84 -13.30
C GLY A 181 -24.52 -29.36 -14.54
N LEU A 182 -23.77 -29.71 -15.59
CA LEU A 182 -24.36 -30.26 -16.83
C LEU A 182 -24.95 -31.65 -16.62
N LEU A 183 -24.35 -32.50 -15.78
CA LEU A 183 -24.86 -33.85 -15.50
C LEU A 183 -26.18 -33.81 -14.73
N LEU A 184 -26.32 -32.91 -13.74
CA LEU A 184 -27.57 -32.72 -13.00
C LEU A 184 -28.67 -32.12 -13.87
N TRP A 185 -28.35 -31.17 -14.76
CA TRP A 185 -29.33 -30.63 -15.70
C TRP A 185 -29.83 -31.70 -16.68
N PHE A 186 -28.93 -32.55 -17.19
CA PHE A 186 -29.31 -33.63 -18.11
C PHE A 186 -30.19 -34.70 -17.44
N LEU A 187 -29.91 -35.05 -16.17
CA LEU A 187 -30.75 -35.98 -15.40
C LEU A 187 -32.13 -35.38 -15.07
N ALA A 188 -32.21 -34.08 -14.78
CA ALA A 188 -33.47 -33.39 -14.54
C ALA A 188 -34.31 -33.26 -15.83
N ALA A 189 -33.67 -33.01 -16.97
CA ALA A 189 -34.35 -32.93 -18.26
C ALA A 189 -34.93 -34.29 -18.71
N ARG A 190 -34.25 -35.40 -18.41
CA ARG A 190 -34.71 -36.74 -18.80
C ARG A 190 -36.00 -37.17 -18.07
N ARG A 191 -36.13 -36.86 -16.78
CA ARG A 191 -37.34 -37.18 -15.99
C ARG A 191 -38.60 -36.46 -16.46
N ARG A 192 -38.50 -35.31 -17.13
CA ARG A 192 -39.67 -34.60 -17.65
C ARG A 192 -40.27 -35.26 -18.89
N ARG A 193 -39.50 -36.06 -19.65
CA ARG A 193 -40.00 -36.73 -20.85
C ARG A 193 -40.80 -38.00 -20.56
N ASP A 194 -40.55 -38.65 -19.43
CA ASP A 194 -41.24 -39.90 -19.09
C ASP A 194 -42.66 -39.67 -18.53
N GLY A 195 -43.02 -38.43 -18.20
CA GLY A 195 -44.34 -38.07 -17.66
C GLY A 195 -45.40 -37.71 -18.70
N GLU A 196 -45.05 -37.54 -19.99
CA GLU A 196 -46.00 -37.10 -21.02
C GLU A 196 -46.65 -38.27 -21.79
N THR A 197 -46.27 -39.52 -21.49
CA THR A 197 -46.79 -40.72 -22.18
C THR A 197 -48.00 -41.38 -21.50
N GLU A 198 -48.37 -40.98 -20.28
CA GLU A 198 -49.52 -41.57 -19.57
C GLU A 198 -50.86 -40.84 -19.79
N GLU A 199 -50.87 -39.67 -20.44
CA GLU A 199 -52.12 -38.88 -20.63
C GLU A 199 -52.79 -39.08 -22.01
N ARG A 200 -52.33 -40.07 -22.81
CA ARG A 200 -52.88 -40.38 -24.14
C ARG A 200 -53.25 -41.85 -24.36
N ALA A 201 -53.61 -42.57 -23.31
CA ALA A 201 -54.23 -43.90 -23.40
C ALA A 201 -55.57 -43.92 -22.68
#